data_AF-A0A554KEI5-F1
#
_entry.id   AF-A0A554KEI5-F1
#
_cell.length_a   1.000
_cell.length_b   1.000
_cell.length_c   1.000
_cell.angle_alpha   90.00
_cell.angle_beta   90.00
_cell.angle_gamma   90.00
#
_symmetry.space_group_name_H-M   'P 1'
#
loop_
_entity.id
_entity.type
_entity.pdbx_description
1 polymer ?
#
loop_
_entity_poly.entity_id
_entity_poly.type
_entity_poly.pdbx_seq_one_letter_code
_entity_poly.pdbx_strand_id
1 'polypeptide(L)' 'MYKGDTHYVAEGVDVPVVTQGKTLDELAHNIQEAVDLQLEGENLADFNLAPQPSILANLELVLGSHA' A
#
# COMPACT_ATOMS: atom_id res chain seq x y z
N MET A 1 4.08 2.80 4.38
CA MET A 1 5.12 1.91 3.82
C MET A 1 6.39 2.08 4.61
N TYR A 2 7.14 1.01 4.86
CA TYR A 2 8.43 1.07 5.55
C TYR A 2 9.42 0.06 4.96
N LYS A 3 10.71 0.26 5.24
CA LYS A 3 11.76 -0.70 4.85
C LYS A 3 11.89 -1.77 5.94
N GLY A 4 11.57 -3.02 5.60
CA GLY A 4 11.90 -4.19 6.41
C GLY A 4 13.30 -4.72 6.11
N ASP A 5 13.61 -5.90 6.62
CA ASP A 5 14.97 -6.48 6.52
C ASP A 5 15.39 -6.77 5.08
N THR A 6 14.47 -7.32 4.28
CA THR A 6 14.76 -7.78 2.91
C THR A 6 13.86 -7.15 1.85
N HIS A 7 12.74 -6.55 2.26
CA HIS A 7 11.71 -6.00 1.37
C HIS A 7 11.18 -4.69 1.94
N TYR A 8 10.60 -3.87 1.06
CA TYR A 8 9.69 -2.81 1.47
C TYR A 8 8.32 -3.42 1.75
N VAL A 9 7.67 -2.97 2.81
CA VAL A 9 6.34 -3.43 3.23
C VAL A 9 5.36 -2.28 3.17
N ALA A 10 4.15 -2.57 2.69
CA ALA A 10 3.02 -1.65 2.72
C ALA A 10 1.85 -2.28 3.49
N GLU A 11 1.30 -1.49 4.40
CA GLU A 11 0.11 -1.82 5.18
C GLU A 11 -0.95 -0.78 4.85
N GLY A 12 -2.14 -1.25 4.48
CA GLY A 12 -3.29 -0.40 4.19
C GLY A 12 -3.86 0.20 5.48
N VAL A 13 -4.11 1.52 5.46
CA VAL A 13 -4.77 2.22 6.58
C VAL A 13 -6.29 2.11 6.47
N ASP A 14 -6.81 2.29 5.24
CA ASP A 14 -8.25 2.30 4.96
C ASP A 14 -8.77 0.96 4.41
N VAL A 15 -7.86 0.02 4.10
CA VAL A 15 -8.18 -1.29 3.50
C VAL A 15 -7.37 -2.39 4.19
N PRO A 16 -7.93 -3.59 4.40
CA PRO A 16 -7.28 -4.69 5.10
C PRO A 16 -6.26 -5.43 4.20
N VAL A 17 -5.30 -4.69 3.64
CA VAL A 17 -4.31 -5.18 2.70
C VAL A 17 -2.91 -5.04 3.30
N VAL A 18 -2.10 -6.09 3.19
CA VAL A 18 -0.67 -6.05 3.48
C VAL A 18 0.07 -6.70 2.30
N THR A 19 1.10 -6.03 1.81
CA THR A 19 1.92 -6.55 0.70
C THR A 19 3.37 -6.07 0.81
N GLN A 20 4.25 -6.64 -0.01
CA GLN A 20 5.69 -6.36 0.01
C GLN A 20 6.31 -6.40 -1.38
N GLY A 21 7.47 -5.76 -1.55
CA GLY A 21 8.25 -5.77 -2.79
C GLY A 21 9.73 -5.49 -2.53
N LYS A 22 10.62 -5.99 -3.39
CA LYS A 22 12.08 -5.76 -3.26
C LYS A 22 12.49 -4.36 -3.66
N THR A 23 11.70 -3.72 -4.52
CA THR A 23 11.85 -2.33 -4.95
C THR A 23 10.59 -1.53 -4.65
N LEU A 24 10.68 -0.20 -4.64
CA LEU A 24 9.49 0.65 -4.48
C LEU A 24 8.53 0.51 -5.68
N ASP A 25 9.04 0.28 -6.89
CA ASP A 25 8.20 0.07 -8.08
C ASP A 25 7.43 -1.26 -8.01
N GLU A 26 8.11 -2.35 -7.60
CA GLU A 26 7.46 -3.64 -7.35
C GLU A 26 6.44 -3.52 -6.22
N LEU A 27 6.77 -2.83 -5.13
CA LEU A 27 5.82 -2.60 -4.05
C LEU A 27 4.60 -1.81 -4.53
N ALA A 28 4.78 -0.77 -5.35
CA ALA A 28 3.69 0.02 -5.90
C ALA A 28 2.75 -0.82 -6.80
N HIS A 29 3.31 -1.67 -7.65
CA HIS A 29 2.54 -2.63 -8.43
C HIS A 29 1.74 -3.58 -7.53
N ASN A 30 2.39 -4.16 -6.52
CA ASN A 30 1.75 -5.12 -5.63
C ASN A 30 0.68 -4.46 -4.75
N ILE A 31 0.82 -3.17 -4.40
CA ILE A 31 -0.23 -2.40 -3.71
C ILE A 31 -1.46 -2.25 -4.62
N GLN A 32 -1.27 -1.87 -5.89
CA GLN A 32 -2.39 -1.71 -6.84
C GLN A 32 -3.13 -3.03 -7.01
N GLU A 33 -2.42 -4.12 -7.28
CA GLU A 33 -3.02 -5.45 -7.45
C GLU A 33 -3.78 -5.90 -6.20
N ALA A 34 -3.19 -5.74 -5.01
CA ALA A 34 -3.83 -6.17 -3.77
C ALA A 34 -5.07 -5.33 -3.40
N VAL A 35 -5.06 -4.03 -3.69
CA VAL A 35 -6.25 -3.17 -3.50
C VAL A 35 -7.34 -3.48 -4.53
N ASP A 36 -6.96 -3.70 -5.79
CA ASP A 36 -7.91 -4.08 -6.85
C ASP A 36 -8.59 -5.41 -6.52
N LEU A 37 -7.81 -6.42 -6.06
CA LEU A 37 -8.34 -7.71 -5.60
C LEU A 37 -9.26 -7.55 -4.39
N GLN A 38 -8.94 -6.66 -3.45
CA GLN A 38 -9.77 -6.40 -2.27
C GLN A 38 -11.12 -5.75 -2.63
N LEU A 39 -11.19 -5.00 -3.73
CA LEU A 39 -12.39 -4.31 -4.21
C LEU A 39 -13.12 -5.07 -5.33
N GLU A 40 -12.63 -6.24 -5.73
CA GLU A 40 -13.21 -7.02 -6.83
C GLU A 40 -14.64 -7.47 -6.49
N GLY A 41 -15.62 -7.00 -7.29
CA GLY A 41 -17.04 -7.31 -7.08
C GLY A 41 -17.72 -6.45 -6.00
N GLU A 42 -16.97 -5.58 -5.32
CA GLU A 42 -17.50 -4.65 -4.33
C GLU A 42 -18.13 -3.42 -5.00
N ASN A 43 -19.12 -2.83 -4.32
CA ASN A 43 -19.67 -1.54 -4.72
C ASN A 43 -18.91 -0.41 -4.01
N LEU A 44 -18.05 0.29 -4.75
CA LEU A 44 -17.20 1.37 -4.23
C LEU A 44 -17.97 2.47 -3.48
N ALA A 45 -19.23 2.72 -3.86
CA ALA A 45 -20.06 3.73 -3.20
C ALA A 45 -20.39 3.36 -1.74
N ASP A 46 -20.45 2.08 -1.40
CA ASP A 46 -20.72 1.61 -0.03
C ASP A 46 -19.56 1.94 0.92
N PHE A 47 -18.37 2.19 0.36
CA PHE A 47 -17.15 2.60 1.08
C PHE A 47 -16.85 4.10 0.97
N ASN A 48 -17.77 4.90 0.41
CA ASN A 48 -17.57 6.32 0.08
C ASN A 48 -16.37 6.57 -0.86
N LEU A 49 -16.04 5.62 -1.73
CA LEU A 49 -14.97 5.76 -2.71
C LEU A 49 -15.50 6.36 -4.02
N ALA A 50 -14.65 7.14 -4.69
CA ALA A 50 -14.94 7.61 -6.05
C ALA A 50 -14.93 6.42 -7.04
N PRO A 51 -15.61 6.52 -8.21
CA PRO A 51 -15.63 5.44 -9.21
C PRO A 51 -14.24 5.04 -9.74
N GLN A 52 -13.26 5.94 -9.65
CA GLN A 52 -11.85 5.69 -9.93
C GLN A 52 -11.04 6.25 -8.77
N PRO A 53 -10.88 5.50 -7.67
CA PRO A 53 -10.16 5.99 -6.50
C PRO A 53 -8.65 6.02 -6.81
N SER A 54 -7.91 6.85 -6.08
CA SER A 54 -6.46 6.90 -6.12
C SER A 54 -5.89 6.41 -4.79
N ILE A 55 -4.78 5.69 -4.83
CA ILE A 55 -4.05 5.27 -3.64
C ILE A 55 -3.04 6.37 -3.27
N LEU A 56 -3.16 6.92 -2.06
CA LEU A 56 -2.13 7.77 -1.48
C LEU A 56 -1.20 6.93 -0.61
N ALA A 57 0.09 6.91 -0.94
CA ALA A 57 1.07 6.11 -0.23
C ALA A 57 2.13 7.00 0.43
N ASN A 58 2.33 6.79 1.74
CA ASN A 58 3.39 7.44 2.52
C ASN A 58 4.52 6.45 2.79
N LEU A 59 5.78 6.90 2.60
CA LEU A 59 6.98 6.14 2.94
C LEU A 59 7.59 6.69 4.23
N GLU A 60 7.76 5.82 5.21
CA GLU A 60 8.47 6.13 6.44
C GLU A 60 9.99 5.98 6.24
N LEU A 61 10.72 7.02 6.64
CA LEU A 61 12.17 7.05 6.64
C LEU A 61 12.65 7.16 8.09
N VAL A 62 13.47 6.21 8.51
CA VAL A 62 14.06 6.22 9.86
C VAL A 62 15.29 7.12 9.84
N LEU A 63 15.38 8.03 10.80
CA LEU A 63 16.59 8.82 11.02
C LEU A 63 17.70 7.91 11.54
N GLY A 64 18.90 8.00 10.94
CA GLY A 64 20.07 7.32 11.47
C GLY A 64 20.41 7.87 12.86
N SER A 65 20.73 6.99 13.81
CA SER A 65 21.27 7.41 15.10
C SER A 65 22.68 7.97 14.88
N HIS A 66 22.83 9.29 15.02
CA HIS A 66 24.14 9.91 15.18
C HIS A 66 24.66 9.53 16.58
N ALA A 67 25.61 8.59 16.63
CA ALA A 67 26.39 8.28 17.82
C ALA A 67 27.58 9.24 17.93
#